data_AF-V4AIY8-F1
#
_entry.id   AF-V4AIY8-F1
#
_cell.length_a   1.000
_cell.length_b   1.000
_cell.length_c   1.000
_cell.angle_alpha   90.00
_cell.angle_beta   90.00
_cell.angle_gamma   90.00
#
_symmetry.space_group_name_H-M   'P 1'
#
loop_
_entity.id
_entity.type
_entity.pdbx_description
1 polymer ?
#
loop_
_entity_poly.entity_id
_entity_poly.type
_entity_poly.pdbx_seq_one_letter_code
_entity_poly.pdbx_strand_id
1 'polypeptide(L)'
;EIQGMLRIVNSNVALILAERGEVHRSTDIENILSESEFYSPSVVRARYLSPVTRAKPIVNVGQQPSMTRLVLHFTQPLDKLKLVHKFKGISSELCGDPWLGNIYHIQGQVNLAGLNESFDVEFVTLSEYMKFVPVEKPPQDGQSPPAPQSTAKSYLVFTGCGLDKSVLKNWLRQCQPPKPEKKQILTRDQLSNDVINKIHVTNHLSILPEGWFYNGSQYISLDGEKTSTHPQLEKFLEEYIKEKNIEITNLNKEIDSIPYTDLFA
;
A
#
# COMPACT_ATOMS: atom_id res chain seq x y z
N GLU A 1 -7.40 -31.67 16.93
CA GLU A 1 -6.89 -32.35 15.72
C GLU A 1 -5.36 -32.44 15.70
N ILE A 2 -4.64 -31.31 15.73
CA ILE A 2 -3.16 -31.26 15.71
C ILE A 2 -2.51 -32.11 16.81
N GLN A 3 -3.02 -32.06 18.05
CA GLN A 3 -2.49 -32.88 19.15
C GLN A 3 -2.61 -34.38 18.89
N GLY A 4 -3.66 -34.82 18.20
CA GLY A 4 -3.85 -36.22 17.82
C GLY A 4 -2.81 -36.65 16.79
N MET A 5 -2.58 -35.82 15.76
CA MET A 5 -1.55 -36.07 14.75
C MET A 5 -0.14 -36.14 15.37
N LEU A 6 0.16 -35.23 16.29
CA LEU A 6 1.46 -35.22 16.97
C LEU A 6 1.67 -36.47 17.83
N ARG A 7 0.63 -36.95 18.52
CA ARG A 7 0.68 -38.19 19.31
C ARG A 7 0.79 -39.46 18.47
N ILE A 8 0.27 -39.46 17.24
CA ILE A 8 0.46 -40.57 16.29
C ILE A 8 1.93 -40.66 15.88
N VAL A 9 2.60 -39.53 15.69
CA VAL A 9 4.02 -39.47 15.28
C VAL A 9 4.97 -39.72 16.46
N ASN A 10 4.66 -39.17 17.63
CA ASN A 10 5.43 -39.39 18.85
C ASN A 10 4.48 -39.45 20.06
N SER A 11 4.16 -40.68 20.47
CA SER A 11 3.24 -40.94 21.58
C SER A 11 3.78 -40.48 22.94
N ASN A 12 5.10 -40.36 23.06
CA ASN A 12 5.79 -40.01 24.30
C ASN A 12 6.17 -38.52 24.38
N VAL A 13 5.70 -37.68 23.45
CA VAL A 13 6.02 -36.24 23.48
C VAL A 13 5.07 -35.49 24.42
N ALA A 14 5.64 -34.70 25.32
CA ALA A 14 4.86 -33.72 26.09
C ALA A 14 4.40 -32.60 25.14
N LEU A 15 3.10 -32.28 25.17
CA LEU A 15 2.52 -31.20 24.38
C LEU A 15 2.26 -30.02 25.29
N ILE A 16 3.07 -28.97 25.11
CA ILE A 16 2.95 -27.74 25.89
C ILE A 16 2.15 -26.74 25.07
N LEU A 17 1.06 -26.24 25.65
CA LEU A 17 0.22 -25.22 25.03
C LEU A 17 0.63 -23.87 25.58
N ALA A 18 1.20 -23.01 24.72
CA ALA A 18 1.50 -21.63 25.04
C ALA A 18 0.40 -20.73 24.46
N GLU A 19 -0.59 -20.39 25.26
CA GLU A 19 -1.65 -19.47 24.83
C GLU A 19 -1.07 -18.05 24.77
N ARG A 20 -1.15 -17.41 23.60
CA ARG A 20 -0.61 -16.06 23.35
C ARG A 20 0.89 -15.89 23.65
N GLY A 21 1.66 -16.98 23.58
CA GLY A 21 3.10 -16.97 23.82
C GLY A 21 3.51 -17.08 25.29
N GLU A 22 2.56 -17.26 26.21
CA GLU A 22 2.83 -17.46 27.62
C GLU A 22 2.51 -18.90 28.05
N VAL A 23 3.36 -19.47 28.91
CA VAL A 23 3.16 -20.80 29.51
C VAL A 23 2.83 -20.59 30.98
N HIS A 24 1.58 -20.86 31.37
CA HIS A 24 1.10 -20.62 32.73
C HIS A 24 1.18 -21.85 33.65
N ARG A 25 1.29 -23.06 33.10
CA ARG A 25 1.27 -24.30 33.88
C ARG A 25 2.66 -24.60 34.43
N SER A 26 2.80 -24.62 35.76
CA SER A 26 4.08 -24.87 36.44
C SER A 26 4.75 -26.16 35.99
N THR A 27 3.97 -27.23 35.75
CA THR A 27 4.48 -28.51 35.23
C THR A 27 5.11 -28.37 33.84
N ASP A 28 4.56 -27.51 32.98
CA ASP A 28 5.06 -27.32 31.62
C ASP A 28 6.35 -26.48 31.65
N ILE A 29 6.45 -25.53 32.58
CA ILE A 29 7.67 -24.75 32.84
C ILE A 29 8.77 -25.68 33.38
N GLU A 30 8.45 -26.55 34.34
CA GLU A 30 9.38 -27.54 34.88
C GLU A 30 9.90 -28.49 33.79
N ASN A 31 9.03 -28.98 32.90
CA ASN A 31 9.44 -29.84 31.78
C ASN A 31 10.36 -29.08 30.79
N ILE A 32 10.10 -27.80 30.50
CA ILE A 32 10.96 -26.97 29.63
C ILE A 32 12.34 -26.75 30.25
N LEU A 33 12.38 -26.52 31.57
CA LEU A 33 13.59 -26.24 32.32
C LEU A 33 14.30 -27.51 32.81
N SER A 34 13.73 -28.69 32.55
CA SER A 34 14.27 -29.96 33.02
C SER A 34 15.57 -30.30 32.29
N GLU A 35 16.67 -30.27 33.02
CA GLU A 35 17.98 -30.68 32.50
C GLU A 35 18.10 -32.21 32.31
N SER A 36 17.24 -32.99 32.97
CA SER A 36 17.38 -34.44 33.08
C SER A 36 16.52 -35.24 32.09
N GLU A 37 15.39 -34.69 31.64
CA GLU A 37 14.45 -35.37 30.75
C GLU A 37 15.10 -35.82 29.43
N PHE A 38 16.01 -34.99 28.91
CA PHE A 38 16.72 -35.23 27.66
C PHE A 38 17.76 -36.36 27.74
N TYR A 39 18.21 -36.69 28.96
CA TYR A 39 19.19 -37.76 29.23
C TYR A 39 18.54 -39.07 29.69
N SER A 40 17.22 -39.12 29.80
CA SER A 40 16.53 -40.36 30.17
C SER A 40 16.85 -41.48 29.16
N PRO A 41 17.16 -42.72 29.61
CA PRO A 41 17.58 -43.80 28.73
C PRO A 41 16.58 -44.12 27.61
N SER A 42 15.28 -43.92 27.85
CA SER A 42 14.21 -44.10 26.87
C SER A 42 14.27 -43.04 25.75
N VAL A 43 14.49 -41.76 26.09
CA VAL A 43 14.62 -40.66 25.12
C VAL A 43 15.94 -40.74 24.36
N VAL A 44 17.03 -41.09 25.05
CA VAL A 44 18.34 -41.35 24.41
C VAL A 44 18.21 -42.50 23.40
N ARG A 45 17.63 -43.64 23.81
CA ARG A 45 17.36 -44.76 22.92
C ARG A 45 16.46 -44.38 21.75
N ALA A 46 15.39 -43.61 21.99
CA ALA A 46 14.51 -43.13 20.94
C ALA A 46 15.24 -42.22 19.92
N ARG A 47 16.21 -41.41 20.34
CA ARG A 47 17.05 -40.62 19.41
C ARG A 47 17.93 -41.49 18.53
N TYR A 48 18.53 -42.54 19.08
CA TYR A 48 19.39 -43.46 18.33
C TYR A 48 18.60 -44.42 17.42
N LEU A 49 17.40 -44.81 17.84
CA LEU A 49 16.54 -45.76 17.12
C LEU A 49 15.49 -45.11 16.23
N SER A 50 15.17 -43.83 16.45
CA SER A 50 14.38 -43.07 15.50
C SER A 50 15.18 -43.03 14.20
N PRO A 51 14.61 -43.50 13.08
CA PRO A 51 15.32 -43.39 11.82
C PRO A 51 15.65 -41.91 11.61
N VAL A 52 16.88 -41.64 11.18
CA VAL A 52 17.37 -40.33 10.73
C VAL A 52 16.66 -40.00 9.41
N THR A 53 15.33 -39.98 9.43
CA THR A 53 14.48 -39.82 8.27
C THR A 53 13.32 -38.89 8.58
N ARG A 54 13.67 -37.68 9.03
CA ARG A 54 13.11 -36.49 8.39
C ARG A 54 13.99 -35.94 7.26
N ALA A 55 15.18 -36.52 7.05
CA ALA A 55 15.82 -36.50 5.75
C ALA A 55 15.36 -37.77 5.02
N LYS A 56 14.44 -37.63 4.07
CA LYS A 56 14.26 -38.67 3.03
C LYS A 56 15.67 -39.04 2.51
N PRO A 57 15.93 -40.31 2.13
CA PRO A 57 17.16 -40.60 1.39
C PRO A 57 17.22 -39.59 0.26
N ILE A 58 18.35 -38.90 0.18
CA ILE A 58 18.66 -37.87 -0.79
C ILE A 58 18.70 -38.55 -2.16
N VAL A 59 17.52 -38.79 -2.72
CA VAL A 59 17.32 -39.22 -4.10
C VAL A 59 16.77 -37.97 -4.76
N ASN A 60 17.69 -37.25 -5.42
CA ASN A 60 17.62 -35.87 -5.92
C ASN A 60 17.64 -34.77 -4.85
N VAL A 61 18.86 -34.26 -4.58
CA VAL A 61 19.07 -32.88 -4.10
C VAL A 61 18.62 -31.93 -5.21
N GLY A 62 17.31 -31.80 -5.41
CA GLY A 62 16.75 -30.52 -5.80
C GLY A 62 16.93 -29.61 -4.59
N GLN A 63 17.64 -28.50 -4.79
CA GLN A 63 17.99 -27.53 -3.74
C GLN A 63 16.82 -27.31 -2.78
N GLN A 64 17.03 -27.50 -1.47
CA GLN A 64 16.05 -26.98 -0.49
C GLN A 64 15.90 -25.48 -0.78
N PRO A 65 14.67 -24.95 -0.93
CA PRO A 65 14.49 -23.56 -1.27
C PRO A 65 15.10 -22.71 -0.14
N SER A 66 16.15 -21.96 -0.48
CA SER A 66 16.85 -21.13 0.50
C SER A 66 15.96 -19.94 0.87
N MET A 67 15.40 -19.97 2.08
CA MET A 67 14.67 -18.84 2.63
C MET A 67 15.63 -17.65 2.77
N THR A 68 15.34 -16.57 2.04
CA THR A 68 16.14 -15.37 1.98
C THR A 68 15.38 -14.23 2.65
N ARG A 69 16.11 -13.38 3.37
CA ARG A 69 15.58 -12.16 3.98
C ARG A 69 16.18 -10.96 3.27
N LEU A 70 15.36 -10.17 2.59
CA LEU A 70 15.79 -8.97 1.85
C LEU A 70 15.25 -7.71 2.51
N VAL A 71 16.13 -6.74 2.73
CA VAL A 71 15.79 -5.44 3.28
C VAL A 71 15.82 -4.39 2.18
N LEU A 72 14.73 -3.63 2.06
CA LEU A 72 14.60 -2.49 1.16
C LEU A 72 14.42 -1.22 1.99
N HIS A 73 15.34 -0.27 1.85
CA HIS A 73 15.23 1.07 2.43
C HIS A 73 14.72 2.06 1.39
N PHE A 74 13.85 2.97 1.79
CA PHE A 74 13.28 4.00 0.94
C PHE A 74 12.98 5.28 1.74
N THR A 75 12.91 6.40 1.04
CA THR A 75 12.79 7.74 1.64
C THR A 75 11.41 8.35 1.45
N GLN A 76 10.73 8.02 0.35
CA GLN A 76 9.42 8.57 0.01
C GLN A 76 8.26 7.83 0.71
N PRO A 77 7.15 8.53 1.03
CA PRO A 77 5.98 7.91 1.63
C PRO A 77 5.23 7.00 0.63
N LEU A 78 4.58 5.96 1.15
CA LEU A 78 3.78 5.00 0.38
C LEU A 78 2.28 5.26 0.54
N ASP A 79 1.50 4.87 -0.47
CA ASP A 79 0.05 4.91 -0.39
C ASP A 79 -0.48 3.69 0.38
N LYS A 80 -1.20 3.93 1.48
CA LYS A 80 -1.77 2.88 2.34
C LYS A 80 -2.68 1.95 1.56
N LEU A 81 -3.57 2.47 0.72
CA LEU A 81 -4.58 1.66 0.04
C LEU A 81 -3.94 0.73 -0.99
N LYS A 82 -2.99 1.26 -1.77
CA LYS A 82 -2.23 0.47 -2.74
C LYS A 82 -1.39 -0.60 -2.06
N LEU A 83 -0.72 -0.26 -0.95
CA LEU A 83 0.12 -1.19 -0.20
C LEU A 83 -0.71 -2.37 0.34
N VAL A 84 -1.87 -2.08 0.96
CA VAL A 84 -2.78 -3.11 1.49
C VAL A 84 -3.32 -4.01 0.38
N HIS A 85 -3.73 -3.43 -0.74
CA HIS A 85 -4.19 -4.21 -1.89
C HIS A 85 -3.08 -5.13 -2.42
N LYS A 86 -1.85 -4.62 -2.50
CA LYS A 86 -0.70 -5.39 -2.97
C LYS A 86 -0.33 -6.52 -2.01
N PHE A 87 -0.32 -6.30 -0.70
CA PHE A 87 -0.08 -7.37 0.27
C PHE A 87 -1.09 -8.52 0.16
N LYS A 88 -2.38 -8.18 0.05
CA LYS A 88 -3.43 -9.20 -0.15
C LYS A 88 -3.29 -9.95 -1.48
N GLY A 89 -2.73 -9.32 -2.51
CA GLY A 89 -2.46 -9.98 -3.79
C GLY A 89 -1.36 -11.04 -3.73
N ILE A 90 -0.41 -10.93 -2.79
CA ILE A 90 0.75 -11.85 -2.69
C ILE A 90 0.30 -13.29 -2.45
N SER A 91 -0.77 -13.52 -1.69
CA SER A 91 -1.27 -14.88 -1.40
C SER A 91 -1.69 -15.61 -2.69
N SER A 92 -2.23 -14.87 -3.67
CA SER A 92 -2.62 -15.40 -4.97
C SER A 92 -1.44 -15.60 -5.94
N GLU A 93 -0.32 -14.92 -5.70
CA GLU A 93 0.89 -14.99 -6.54
C GLU A 93 1.85 -16.13 -6.09
N LEU A 94 1.50 -16.89 -5.05
CA LEU A 94 2.33 -17.97 -4.55
C LEU A 94 2.47 -19.11 -5.58
N CYS A 95 3.71 -19.40 -5.97
CA CYS A 95 4.05 -20.48 -6.88
C CYS A 95 4.35 -21.80 -6.13
N GLY A 96 4.04 -22.94 -6.75
CA GLY A 96 4.47 -24.26 -6.27
C GLY A 96 5.97 -24.51 -6.47
N ASP A 97 6.44 -25.72 -6.17
CA ASP A 97 7.84 -26.16 -6.40
C ASP A 97 8.33 -25.72 -7.80
N PRO A 98 9.38 -24.87 -7.93
CA PRO A 98 10.49 -24.59 -6.99
C PRO A 98 10.34 -23.39 -6.02
N TRP A 99 9.14 -22.86 -5.82
CA TRP A 99 8.81 -21.75 -4.87
C TRP A 99 9.61 -20.45 -5.09
N LEU A 100 9.99 -20.15 -6.33
CA LEU A 100 10.76 -18.96 -6.68
C LEU A 100 9.88 -17.70 -6.63
N GLY A 101 10.33 -16.67 -5.89
CA GLY A 101 9.65 -15.39 -5.78
C GLY A 101 8.56 -15.33 -4.69
N ASN A 102 8.34 -16.42 -3.94
CA ASN A 102 7.31 -16.47 -2.92
C ASN A 102 7.70 -15.64 -1.69
N ILE A 103 6.81 -14.74 -1.26
CA ILE A 103 6.95 -13.94 -0.05
C ILE A 103 6.00 -14.50 1.02
N TYR A 104 6.53 -14.81 2.20
CA TYR A 104 5.74 -15.38 3.30
C TYR A 104 5.49 -14.40 4.44
N HIS A 105 6.43 -13.50 4.67
CA HIS A 105 6.36 -12.54 5.76
C HIS A 105 6.98 -11.21 5.34
N ILE A 106 6.30 -10.13 5.67
CA ILE A 106 6.75 -8.76 5.45
C ILE A 106 6.66 -8.03 6.78
N GLN A 107 7.76 -7.37 7.17
CA GLN A 107 7.78 -6.52 8.35
C GLN A 107 8.60 -5.26 8.10
N GLY A 108 8.31 -4.16 8.78
CA GLY A 108 9.15 -2.97 8.75
C GLY A 108 8.40 -1.68 9.02
N GLN A 109 9.10 -0.56 8.87
CA GLN A 109 8.58 0.77 9.20
C GLN A 109 8.34 1.56 7.91
N VAL A 110 7.13 2.08 7.73
CA VAL A 110 6.75 2.84 6.53
C VAL A 110 6.13 4.18 6.89
N ASN A 111 6.47 5.21 6.12
CA ASN A 111 5.74 6.47 6.14
C ASN A 111 4.58 6.40 5.14
N LEU A 112 3.38 6.80 5.56
CA LEU A 112 2.18 6.76 4.71
C LEU A 112 1.85 8.15 4.17
N ALA A 113 1.47 8.23 2.90
CA ALA A 113 1.06 9.50 2.29
C ALA A 113 -0.17 10.08 3.01
N GLY A 114 -0.08 11.35 3.41
CA GLY A 114 -1.13 12.05 4.16
C GLY A 114 -1.04 11.92 5.69
N LEU A 115 -0.09 11.13 6.22
CA LEU A 115 0.16 10.98 7.66
C LEU A 115 1.61 11.36 7.98
N ASN A 116 1.82 12.20 8.99
CA ASN A 116 3.16 12.65 9.41
C ASN A 116 3.85 11.67 10.38
N GLU A 117 3.22 10.53 10.62
CA GLU A 117 3.69 9.49 11.54
C GLU A 117 4.20 8.28 10.75
N SER A 118 5.20 7.61 11.31
CA SER A 118 5.71 6.34 10.78
C SER A 118 4.89 5.20 11.35
N PHE A 119 4.63 4.17 10.54
CA PHE A 119 3.86 2.99 10.93
C PHE A 119 4.72 1.74 10.84
N ASP A 120 4.70 0.93 11.89
CA ASP A 120 5.20 -0.44 11.85
C ASP A 120 4.16 -1.34 11.20
N VAL A 121 4.62 -2.09 10.22
CA VAL A 121 3.83 -2.96 9.37
C VAL A 121 4.29 -4.39 9.61
N GLU A 122 3.33 -5.28 9.84
CA GLU A 122 3.54 -6.72 9.89
C GLU A 122 2.49 -7.37 8.99
N PHE A 123 2.92 -8.24 8.08
CA PHE A 123 2.05 -8.96 7.18
C PHE A 123 2.53 -10.40 7.02
N VAL A 124 1.65 -11.35 7.30
CA VAL A 124 1.87 -12.78 7.12
C VAL A 124 0.99 -13.27 5.97
N THR A 125 1.61 -13.74 4.88
CA THR A 125 0.92 -14.01 3.62
C THR A 125 -0.12 -15.13 3.71
N LEU A 126 0.20 -16.23 4.42
CA LEU A 126 -0.68 -17.42 4.48
C LEU A 126 -1.89 -17.27 5.42
N SER A 127 -1.73 -16.49 6.50
CA SER A 127 -2.84 -16.21 7.43
C SER A 127 -3.58 -14.92 7.07
N GLU A 128 -3.09 -14.19 6.06
CA GLU A 128 -3.53 -12.83 5.70
C GLU A 128 -3.57 -11.86 6.89
N TYR A 129 -2.81 -12.19 7.95
CA TYR A 129 -2.73 -11.37 9.13
C TYR A 129 -1.94 -10.10 8.80
N MET A 130 -2.56 -8.95 9.04
CA MET A 130 -1.99 -7.64 8.74
C MET A 130 -2.15 -6.71 9.93
N LYS A 131 -1.07 -6.07 10.35
CA LYS A 131 -1.04 -5.11 11.45
C LYS A 131 -0.35 -3.83 11.01
N PHE A 132 -0.95 -2.69 11.36
CA PHE A 132 -0.37 -1.36 11.22
C PHE A 132 -0.38 -0.71 12.60
N VAL A 133 0.80 -0.48 13.18
CA VAL A 133 0.96 0.14 14.50
C VAL A 133 1.65 1.48 14.32
N PRO A 134 1.07 2.61 14.76
CA PRO A 134 1.78 3.88 14.79
C PRO A 134 3.04 3.75 15.65
N VAL A 135 4.19 4.19 15.15
CA VAL A 135 5.43 4.19 15.91
C VAL A 135 5.42 5.40 16.84
N GLU A 136 5.21 5.16 18.13
CA GLU A 136 5.34 6.19 19.16
C GLU A 136 6.80 6.67 19.20
N LYS A 137 7.04 7.93 18.83
CA LYS A 137 8.33 8.56 19.06
C LYS A 137 8.48 8.74 20.57
N PRO A 138 9.62 8.35 21.19
CA PRO A 138 9.80 8.56 22.62
C PRO A 138 9.66 10.07 22.93
N PRO A 139 9.02 10.44 24.07
CA PRO A 139 8.92 11.83 24.48
C PRO A 139 10.33 12.40 24.58
N GLN A 140 10.59 13.49 23.86
CA GLN A 140 11.83 14.24 23.97
C GLN A 140 11.81 15.02 25.28
N ASP A 141 12.03 14.33 26.40
CA ASP A 141 12.42 15.00 27.63
C ASP A 141 13.85 15.52 27.49
N GLY A 142 14.04 16.78 27.88
CA GLY A 142 15.22 17.57 27.59
C GLY A 142 16.53 16.98 28.11
N GLN A 143 17.62 17.38 27.44
CA GLN A 143 19.04 17.11 27.74
C GLN A 143 19.59 15.78 27.21
N SER A 144 19.71 15.70 25.89
CA SER A 144 20.83 15.02 25.23
C SER A 144 21.16 15.79 23.94
N PRO A 145 22.43 15.87 23.52
CA PRO A 145 22.78 16.60 22.29
C PRO A 145 21.97 16.04 21.12
N PRO A 146 21.61 16.88 20.13
CA PRO A 146 20.72 16.47 19.05
C PRO A 146 21.40 15.34 18.28
N ALA A 147 21.01 14.10 18.57
CA ALA A 147 21.23 13.01 17.64
C ALA A 147 20.66 13.49 16.31
N PRO A 148 21.41 13.36 15.19
CA PRO A 148 21.00 13.93 13.92
C PRO A 148 19.56 13.48 13.67
N GLN A 149 18.64 14.44 13.54
CA GLN A 149 17.23 14.18 13.27
C GLN A 149 17.20 13.13 12.17
N SER A 150 16.90 11.89 12.56
CA SER A 150 16.96 10.76 11.65
C SER A 150 15.87 11.04 10.64
N THR A 151 16.28 11.50 9.46
CA THR A 151 15.45 11.56 8.27
C THR A 151 14.88 10.16 8.14
N ALA A 152 13.61 9.97 8.56
CA ALA A 152 13.07 8.65 8.87
C ALA A 152 13.18 7.75 7.65
N LYS A 153 14.23 6.91 7.61
CA LYS A 153 14.48 5.96 6.54
C LYS A 153 13.46 4.84 6.71
N SER A 154 12.38 4.90 5.95
CA SER A 154 11.42 3.81 5.89
C SER A 154 12.12 2.55 5.37
N TYR A 155 11.76 1.39 5.89
CA TYR A 155 12.32 0.13 5.44
C TYR A 155 11.30 -1.00 5.51
N LEU A 156 11.39 -1.93 4.57
CA LEU A 156 10.62 -3.16 4.56
C LEU A 156 11.55 -4.35 4.42
N VAL A 157 11.23 -5.39 5.17
CA VAL A 157 11.95 -6.65 5.26
C VAL A 157 11.03 -7.72 4.70
N PHE A 158 11.46 -8.32 3.58
CA PHE A 158 10.75 -9.40 2.91
C PHE A 158 11.45 -10.72 3.24
N THR A 159 10.69 -11.70 3.74
CA THR A 159 11.16 -13.06 3.99
C THR A 159 10.46 -14.01 3.04
N GLY A 160 11.23 -14.74 2.24
CA GLY A 160 10.70 -15.54 1.13
C GLY A 160 11.73 -16.43 0.44
N CYS A 161 11.31 -17.19 -0.56
CA CYS A 161 12.17 -18.09 -1.33
C CYS A 161 12.49 -17.49 -2.71
N GLY A 162 13.75 -17.55 -3.15
CA GLY A 162 14.15 -17.06 -4.48
C GLY A 162 13.82 -15.60 -4.75
N LEU A 163 13.91 -14.73 -3.73
CA LEU A 163 13.55 -13.33 -3.86
C LEU A 163 14.60 -12.55 -4.66
N ASP A 164 14.15 -11.76 -5.63
CA ASP A 164 14.99 -10.79 -6.33
C ASP A 164 14.74 -9.37 -5.81
N LYS A 165 15.82 -8.70 -5.39
CA LYS A 165 15.81 -7.31 -4.96
C LYS A 165 15.29 -6.36 -6.04
N SER A 166 15.58 -6.62 -7.32
CA SER A 166 15.16 -5.75 -8.43
C SER A 166 13.65 -5.80 -8.66
N VAL A 167 13.08 -7.00 -8.63
CA VAL A 167 11.63 -7.25 -8.74
C VAL A 167 10.91 -6.63 -7.55
N LEU A 168 11.39 -6.83 -6.32
CA LEU A 168 10.80 -6.23 -5.12
C LEU A 168 10.85 -4.70 -5.14
N LYS A 169 11.92 -4.10 -5.66
CA LYS A 169 11.98 -2.64 -5.86
C LYS A 169 10.91 -2.15 -6.84
N ASN A 170 10.76 -2.83 -7.97
CA ASN A 170 9.74 -2.49 -8.97
C ASN A 170 8.33 -2.70 -8.42
N TRP A 171 8.12 -3.75 -7.63
CA TRP A 171 6.87 -4.00 -6.93
C TRP A 171 6.53 -2.86 -5.96
N LEU A 172 7.52 -2.39 -5.17
CA LEU A 172 7.31 -1.31 -4.21
C LEU A 172 7.06 0.05 -4.89
N ARG A 173 7.66 0.30 -6.07
CA ARG A 173 7.36 1.50 -6.89
C ARG A 173 5.88 1.61 -7.27
N GLN A 174 5.18 0.48 -7.44
CA GLN A 174 3.74 0.48 -7.74
C GLN A 174 2.89 0.93 -6.54
N CYS A 175 3.42 0.84 -5.32
CA CYS A 175 2.78 1.30 -4.09
C CYS A 175 3.00 2.80 -3.83
N GLN A 176 3.74 3.51 -4.69
CA GLN A 176 3.87 4.96 -4.58
C GLN A 176 2.54 5.66 -4.85
N PRO A 177 2.25 6.79 -4.15
CA PRO A 177 1.14 7.65 -4.52
C PRO A 177 1.28 8.02 -6.01
N PRO A 178 0.18 7.98 -6.79
CA PRO A 178 0.26 8.30 -8.20
C PRO A 178 0.74 9.74 -8.34
N LYS A 179 1.60 10.00 -9.34
CA LYS A 179 1.90 11.39 -9.71
C LYS A 179 0.57 12.06 -10.07
N PRO A 180 0.26 13.26 -9.56
CA PRO A 180 -0.90 14.00 -10.04
C PRO A 180 -0.76 14.18 -11.55
N GLU A 181 -1.71 13.64 -12.31
CA GLU A 181 -1.71 13.76 -13.76
C GLU A 181 -2.07 15.18 -14.17
N LYS A 182 -1.44 15.66 -15.25
CA LYS A 182 -1.75 16.97 -15.80
C LYS A 182 -3.20 16.96 -16.27
N LYS A 183 -3.96 17.95 -15.83
CA LYS A 183 -5.32 18.15 -16.33
C LYS A 183 -5.24 18.64 -17.78
N GLN A 184 -6.04 18.04 -18.66
CA GLN A 184 -6.15 18.48 -20.05
C GLN A 184 -6.83 19.85 -20.10
N ILE A 185 -6.38 20.70 -21.03
CA ILE A 185 -7.04 21.98 -21.28
C ILE A 185 -8.45 21.73 -21.79
N LEU A 186 -9.39 22.51 -21.26
CA LEU A 186 -10.78 22.45 -21.64
C LEU A 186 -10.94 23.03 -23.04
N THR A 187 -11.53 22.25 -23.94
CA THR A 187 -11.90 22.68 -25.29
C THR A 187 -13.43 22.79 -25.38
N ARG A 188 -13.95 23.59 -26.32
CA ARG A 188 -15.38 23.84 -26.50
C ARG A 188 -16.23 22.56 -26.59
N ASP A 189 -15.68 21.53 -27.23
CA ASP A 189 -16.33 20.23 -27.45
C ASP A 189 -16.44 19.37 -26.18
N GLN A 190 -15.69 19.71 -25.13
CA GLN A 190 -15.68 18.99 -23.85
C GLN A 190 -16.65 19.58 -22.83
N LEU A 191 -17.35 20.68 -23.18
CA LEU A 191 -18.37 21.27 -22.31
C LEU A 191 -19.66 20.46 -22.38
N SER A 192 -20.09 19.93 -21.22
CA SER A 192 -21.42 19.32 -21.08
C SER A 192 -22.52 20.37 -21.29
N ASN A 193 -23.64 19.95 -21.86
CA ASN A 193 -24.85 20.77 -22.01
C ASN A 193 -25.33 21.35 -20.66
N ASP A 194 -25.10 20.66 -19.55
CA ASP A 194 -25.45 21.15 -18.22
C ASP A 194 -24.64 22.40 -17.82
N VAL A 195 -23.36 22.42 -18.20
CA VAL A 195 -22.47 23.56 -17.96
C VAL A 195 -22.87 24.74 -18.82
N ILE A 196 -23.20 24.48 -20.09
CA ILE A 196 -23.68 25.51 -21.02
C ILE A 196 -24.98 26.14 -20.50
N ASN A 197 -25.94 25.31 -20.06
CA ASN A 197 -27.19 25.78 -19.48
C ASN A 197 -26.96 26.58 -18.19
N LYS A 198 -26.03 26.15 -17.34
CA LYS A 198 -25.67 26.87 -16.11
C LYS A 198 -25.07 28.24 -16.43
N ILE A 199 -24.18 28.33 -17.41
CA ILE A 199 -23.57 29.60 -17.83
C ILE A 199 -24.63 30.51 -18.45
N HIS A 200 -25.53 29.96 -19.26
CA HIS A 200 -26.66 30.69 -19.83
C HIS A 200 -27.58 31.27 -18.75
N VAL A 201 -28.00 30.44 -17.77
CA VAL A 201 -28.84 30.89 -16.64
C VAL A 201 -28.09 31.85 -15.72
N THR A 202 -26.78 31.75 -15.58
CA THR A 202 -26.05 32.73 -14.76
C THR A 202 -26.00 34.09 -15.44
N ASN A 203 -25.88 34.11 -16.77
CA ASN A 203 -25.69 35.33 -17.56
C ASN A 203 -26.95 35.79 -18.32
N HIS A 204 -28.13 35.21 -18.09
CA HIS A 204 -29.36 35.60 -18.82
C HIS A 204 -29.81 37.06 -18.57
N LEU A 205 -29.32 37.68 -17.50
CA LEU A 205 -29.55 39.09 -17.15
C LEU A 205 -28.39 40.01 -17.55
N SER A 206 -27.36 39.49 -18.22
CA SER A 206 -26.26 40.31 -18.71
C SER A 206 -26.75 41.30 -19.78
N ILE A 207 -26.03 42.40 -19.94
CA ILE A 207 -26.35 43.40 -20.95
C ILE A 207 -26.39 42.76 -22.34
N LEU A 208 -27.47 43.04 -23.07
CA LEU A 208 -27.62 42.58 -24.44
C LEU A 208 -26.78 43.46 -25.37
N PRO A 209 -26.28 42.91 -26.49
CA PRO A 209 -25.68 43.71 -27.54
C PRO A 209 -26.65 44.79 -28.05
N GLU A 210 -26.09 45.85 -28.62
CA GLU A 210 -26.88 46.88 -29.27
C GLU A 210 -27.79 46.25 -30.35
N GLY A 211 -29.07 46.64 -30.34
CA GLY A 211 -30.08 46.10 -31.24
C GLY A 211 -30.69 44.76 -30.82
N TRP A 212 -30.37 44.22 -29.64
CA TRP A 212 -31.03 43.02 -29.11
C TRP A 212 -31.92 43.34 -27.92
N PHE A 213 -33.11 42.73 -27.88
CA PHE A 213 -34.02 42.82 -26.74
C PHE A 213 -34.65 41.46 -26.43
N TYR A 214 -35.04 41.25 -25.17
CA TYR A 214 -35.72 40.05 -24.72
C TYR A 214 -37.21 40.31 -24.57
N ASN A 215 -38.05 39.53 -25.27
CA ASN A 215 -39.50 39.74 -25.31
C ASN A 215 -40.28 38.95 -24.24
N GLY A 216 -39.58 38.33 -23.27
CA GLY A 216 -40.18 37.44 -22.27
C GLY A 216 -40.17 35.96 -22.64
N SER A 217 -39.87 35.61 -23.91
CA SER A 217 -39.78 34.23 -24.39
C SER A 217 -38.51 33.95 -25.21
N GLN A 218 -38.05 34.91 -26.01
CA GLN A 218 -36.94 34.79 -26.94
C GLN A 218 -36.18 36.13 -27.04
N TYR A 219 -34.92 36.04 -27.44
CA TYR A 219 -34.10 37.19 -27.80
C TYR A 219 -34.36 37.55 -29.25
N ILE A 220 -34.60 38.82 -29.53
CA ILE A 220 -34.94 39.34 -30.86
C ILE A 220 -33.97 40.46 -31.22
N SER A 221 -33.39 40.38 -32.41
CA SER A 221 -32.62 41.47 -33.03
C SER A 221 -33.56 42.48 -33.69
N LEU A 222 -33.15 43.74 -33.78
CA LEU A 222 -33.83 44.77 -34.57
C LEU A 222 -33.97 44.38 -36.05
N ASP A 223 -33.08 43.51 -36.56
CA ASP A 223 -33.12 42.95 -37.91
C ASP A 223 -34.15 41.82 -38.08
N GLY A 224 -34.80 41.41 -36.98
CA GLY A 224 -35.83 40.37 -36.96
C GLY A 224 -35.33 38.95 -36.69
N GLU A 225 -34.04 38.75 -36.46
CA GLU A 225 -33.47 37.47 -36.02
C GLU A 225 -33.97 37.09 -34.62
N LYS A 226 -34.21 35.79 -34.40
CA LYS A 226 -34.75 35.27 -33.13
C LYS A 226 -33.89 34.13 -32.61
N THR A 227 -33.56 34.18 -31.32
CA THR A 227 -32.72 33.18 -30.67
C THR A 227 -33.30 32.81 -29.30
N SER A 228 -33.27 31.53 -28.96
CA SER A 228 -33.70 31.04 -27.64
C SER A 228 -32.63 31.21 -26.56
N THR A 229 -31.38 31.34 -26.97
CA THR A 229 -30.21 31.53 -26.10
C THR A 229 -29.68 32.96 -26.18
N HIS A 230 -29.00 33.40 -25.12
CA HIS A 230 -28.39 34.72 -25.07
C HIS A 230 -27.47 34.96 -26.29
N PRO A 231 -27.58 36.08 -27.01
CA PRO A 231 -26.81 36.34 -28.24
C PRO A 231 -25.29 36.31 -28.04
N GLN A 232 -24.82 36.61 -26.82
CA GLN A 232 -23.40 36.56 -26.44
C GLN A 232 -23.02 35.29 -25.66
N LEU A 233 -23.84 34.25 -25.69
CA LEU A 233 -23.54 33.00 -24.96
C LEU A 233 -22.16 32.45 -25.31
N GLU A 234 -21.76 32.50 -26.58
CA GLU A 234 -20.46 32.00 -27.01
C GLU A 234 -19.29 32.75 -26.36
N LYS A 235 -19.41 34.07 -26.16
CA LYS A 235 -18.40 34.86 -25.44
C LYS A 235 -18.29 34.44 -23.96
N PHE A 236 -19.41 34.19 -23.30
CA PHE A 236 -19.40 33.72 -21.92
C PHE A 236 -18.79 32.31 -21.79
N LEU A 237 -19.01 31.46 -22.79
CA LEU A 237 -18.37 30.14 -22.84
C LEU A 237 -16.87 30.26 -23.07
N GLU A 238 -16.42 31.15 -23.96
CA GLU A 238 -15.00 31.44 -24.19
C GLU A 238 -14.31 31.98 -22.93
N GLU A 239 -14.93 32.93 -22.24
CA GLU A 239 -14.43 33.49 -20.97
C GLU A 239 -14.32 32.42 -19.89
N TYR A 240 -15.36 31.58 -19.75
CA TYR A 240 -15.36 30.46 -18.81
C TYR A 240 -14.26 29.44 -19.13
N ILE A 241 -14.10 29.07 -20.41
CA ILE A 241 -13.03 28.17 -20.86
C ILE A 241 -11.67 28.79 -20.54
N LYS A 242 -11.49 30.08 -20.81
CA LYS A 242 -10.25 30.79 -20.54
C LYS A 242 -9.91 30.80 -19.05
N GLU A 243 -10.87 31.12 -18.18
CA GLU A 243 -10.69 31.09 -16.73
C GLU A 243 -10.32 29.69 -16.23
N LYS A 244 -11.05 28.67 -16.68
CA LYS A 244 -10.76 27.27 -16.33
C LYS A 244 -9.40 26.80 -16.84
N ASN A 245 -9.02 27.21 -18.05
CA ASN A 245 -7.72 26.87 -18.62
C ASN A 245 -6.57 27.57 -17.88
N ILE A 246 -6.78 28.77 -17.36
CA ILE A 246 -5.82 29.44 -16.47
C ILE A 246 -5.65 28.65 -15.16
N GLU A 247 -6.75 28.24 -14.51
CA GLU A 247 -6.70 27.38 -13.32
C GLU A 247 -5.97 26.06 -13.60
N ILE A 248 -6.31 25.38 -14.70
CA ILE A 248 -5.65 24.14 -15.13
C ILE A 248 -4.15 24.36 -15.37
N THR A 249 -3.78 25.46 -16.01
CA THR A 249 -2.37 25.80 -16.26
C THR A 249 -1.62 26.03 -14.96
N ASN A 250 -2.20 26.73 -14.00
CA ASN A 250 -1.60 26.96 -12.69
C ASN A 250 -1.42 25.64 -11.92
N LEU A 251 -2.44 24.77 -11.90
CA LEU A 251 -2.35 23.44 -11.31
C LEU A 251 -1.27 22.59 -11.99
N ASN A 252 -1.17 22.63 -13.32
CA ASN A 252 -0.15 21.88 -14.05
C ASN A 252 1.26 22.41 -13.75
N LYS A 253 1.42 23.73 -13.54
CA LYS A 253 2.69 24.33 -13.10
C LYS A 253 3.07 23.89 -11.68
N GLU A 254 2.10 23.80 -10.77
CA GLU A 254 2.33 23.24 -9.42
C GLU A 254 2.72 21.76 -9.48
N ILE A 255 2.12 20.99 -10.39
CA ILE A 255 2.51 19.59 -10.62
C ILE A 255 3.94 19.48 -11.17
N ASP A 256 4.35 20.42 -12.04
CA ASP A 256 5.71 20.47 -12.60
C ASP A 256 6.76 20.93 -11.59
N SER A 257 6.37 21.72 -10.57
CA SER A 257 7.29 22.17 -9.52
C SER A 257 7.61 21.09 -8.50
N ILE A 258 6.80 20.03 -8.41
CA ILE A 258 7.07 18.87 -7.54
C ILE A 258 8.16 18.01 -8.19
N PRO A 259 9.39 17.98 -7.65
CA PRO A 259 10.46 17.16 -8.20
C PRO A 259 10.10 15.69 -8.03
N TYR A 260 9.99 14.96 -9.15
CA TYR A 260 9.80 13.52 -9.11
C TYR A 260 11.09 12.85 -8.62
N THR A 261 11.10 12.45 -7.35
CA THR A 261 12.21 11.73 -6.73
C THR A 261 11.84 10.25 -6.68
N ASP A 262 12.70 9.36 -7.19
CA ASP A 262 12.48 7.91 -7.10
C ASP A 262 12.37 7.48 -5.63
N LEU A 263 11.61 6.42 -5.37
CA LEU A 263 11.36 5.87 -4.03
C LEU A 263 12.66 5.54 -3.28
N PHE A 264 13.68 5.13 -4.04
CA PHE A 264 14.97 4.63 -3.57
C PHE A 264 16.12 5.64 -3.73
N ALA A 265 15.82 6.89 -4.09
CA ALA A 265 16.82 7.95 -4.25
C ALA A 265 17.32 8.48 -2.89
#